data_AF-A0AAI9U3L0-F1
#
_entry.id   AF-A0AAI9U3L0-F1
#
_cell.length_a   1.000
_cell.length_b   1.000
_cell.length_c   1.000
_cell.angle_alpha   90.00
_cell.angle_beta   90.00
_cell.angle_gamma   90.00
#
_symmetry.space_group_name_H-M   'P 1'
#
loop_
_entity.id
_entity.type
_entity.pdbx_description
1 polymer ?
#
loop_
_entity_poly.entity_id
_entity_poly.type
_entity_poly.pdbx_seq_one_letter_code
_entity_poly.pdbx_strand_id
1 'polypeptide(L)'
;MTQLLSQDHANNGSLIPLEQLRHAPAFELRGGKVLYHVGCAPGSEPDSACGLFCCSTYMENDEVIKQDLYRVGGVLTTAILGDKNPHLCGMLMTTASGVLQHAFEPTYWVASFGDHDQVDQDVCTYADENADSDENTDSDSDSDSDSAIDISVLPCPTVGVTALAIDWQPAKIVATNLLHAWTRQETSAPAMCEYTLMKPRSWPQLENKFTFPGASGQSQTIDSYCADDELTAGPLSIVMDRSTLLGAYLVSGEISWNLPTNTTIRIRKIGLDAPLAYGTTGSWLVRGTAFCGMVVARSPECPSAYIITAEQIIKGMDMSDLRSVGVECSRKDESAEMTTAMGVERNEGSSG
;
A
#
# COMPACT_ATOMS: atom_id res chain seq x y z
N MET A 1 -32.40 1.78 -7.90
CA MET A 1 -31.91 1.00 -9.05
C MET A 1 -30.48 0.65 -8.72
N THR A 2 -30.30 -0.52 -8.14
CA THR A 2 -29.20 -0.84 -7.21
C THR A 2 -28.39 -1.96 -7.85
N GLN A 3 -27.41 -1.61 -8.69
CA GLN A 3 -26.45 -2.55 -9.30
C GLN A 3 -25.46 -1.73 -10.14
N LEU A 4 -24.37 -1.21 -9.55
CA LEU A 4 -23.18 -0.75 -10.29
C LEU A 4 -21.92 -0.52 -9.43
N LEU A 5 -21.84 -1.08 -8.21
CA LEU A 5 -20.66 -0.93 -7.32
C LEU A 5 -19.95 -2.27 -7.02
N SER A 6 -19.96 -3.21 -7.97
CA SER A 6 -19.31 -4.52 -7.81
C SER A 6 -18.49 -4.97 -9.02
N GLN A 7 -18.30 -4.15 -10.06
CA GLN A 7 -17.67 -4.59 -11.31
C GLN A 7 -16.14 -4.39 -11.40
N ASP A 8 -15.48 -3.87 -10.38
CA ASP A 8 -14.01 -3.74 -10.37
C ASP A 8 -13.27 -5.08 -10.09
N HIS A 9 -14.00 -6.18 -9.86
CA HIS A 9 -13.44 -7.53 -9.73
C HIS A 9 -13.53 -8.39 -11.01
N ALA A 10 -14.01 -7.84 -12.12
CA ALA A 10 -14.33 -8.62 -13.33
C ALA A 10 -13.37 -8.45 -14.52
N ASN A 11 -12.19 -7.84 -14.34
CA ASN A 11 -11.14 -7.91 -15.36
C ASN A 11 -10.29 -9.17 -15.17
N ASN A 12 -10.76 -10.29 -15.74
CA ASN A 12 -10.04 -11.57 -15.86
C ASN A 12 -8.81 -11.51 -16.80
N GLY A 13 -8.18 -10.34 -16.95
CA GLY A 13 -6.88 -10.20 -17.59
C GLY A 13 -5.83 -9.99 -16.50
N SER A 14 -4.89 -10.93 -16.35
CA SER A 14 -3.74 -10.72 -15.48
C SER A 14 -2.99 -9.45 -15.91
N LEU A 15 -2.69 -8.55 -14.98
CA LEU A 15 -1.84 -7.37 -15.22
C LEU A 15 -0.49 -7.78 -15.83
N ILE A 16 0.05 -8.91 -15.36
CA ILE A 16 1.30 -9.49 -15.85
C ILE A 16 1.02 -10.95 -16.26
N PRO A 17 1.27 -11.32 -17.54
CA PRO A 17 1.12 -12.68 -18.01
C PRO A 17 1.96 -13.68 -17.22
N LEU A 18 1.42 -14.88 -17.02
CA LEU A 18 2.05 -15.95 -16.23
C LEU A 18 3.48 -16.28 -16.70
N GLU A 19 3.75 -16.18 -18.01
CA GLU A 19 5.05 -16.45 -18.59
C GLU A 19 6.14 -15.50 -18.06
N GLN A 20 5.78 -14.24 -17.81
CA GLN A 20 6.70 -13.24 -17.26
C GLN A 20 6.94 -13.43 -15.76
N LEU A 21 5.97 -14.00 -15.04
CA LEU A 21 6.04 -14.22 -13.60
C LEU A 21 7.00 -15.37 -13.20
N ARG A 22 7.09 -16.44 -14.00
CA ARG A 22 7.81 -17.68 -13.65
C ARG A 22 9.30 -17.52 -13.32
N HIS A 23 9.91 -16.43 -13.75
CA HIS A 23 11.34 -16.16 -13.55
C HIS A 23 11.63 -15.07 -12.52
N ALA A 24 10.59 -14.52 -11.90
CA ALA A 24 10.72 -13.49 -10.89
C ALA A 24 11.15 -14.09 -9.54
N PRO A 25 11.93 -13.37 -8.74
CA PRO A 25 12.24 -13.80 -7.38
C PRO A 25 10.96 -13.81 -6.56
N ALA A 26 10.62 -14.96 -6.01
CA ALA A 26 9.43 -15.15 -5.20
C ALA A 26 9.76 -15.20 -3.70
N PHE A 27 8.82 -14.75 -2.89
CA PHE A 27 8.78 -14.97 -1.46
C PHE A 27 7.73 -16.03 -1.15
N GLU A 28 8.13 -17.14 -0.52
CA GLU A 28 7.21 -18.20 -0.12
C GLU A 28 6.39 -17.76 1.10
N LEU A 29 5.06 -17.86 1.01
CA LEU A 29 4.12 -17.49 2.05
C LEU A 29 2.94 -18.47 2.06
N ARG A 30 2.75 -19.18 3.18
CA ARG A 30 1.61 -20.11 3.41
C ARG A 30 1.34 -21.12 2.29
N GLY A 31 2.38 -21.60 1.61
CA GLY A 31 2.25 -22.58 0.52
C GLY A 31 2.02 -21.95 -0.86
N GLY A 32 1.93 -20.62 -0.93
CA GLY A 32 1.98 -19.84 -2.16
C GLY A 32 3.25 -19.00 -2.28
N LYS A 33 3.35 -18.28 -3.38
CA LYS A 33 4.47 -17.40 -3.77
C LYS A 33 3.97 -15.98 -3.94
N VAL A 34 4.63 -15.03 -3.28
CA VAL A 34 4.43 -13.59 -3.48
C VAL A 34 5.55 -13.06 -4.38
N LEU A 35 5.17 -12.37 -5.45
CA LEU A 35 6.10 -11.77 -6.41
C LEU A 35 5.81 -10.29 -6.56
N TYR A 36 6.84 -9.51 -6.87
CA TYR A 36 6.71 -8.10 -7.16
C TYR A 36 7.37 -7.75 -8.50
N HIS A 37 6.70 -6.91 -9.27
CA HIS A 37 7.20 -6.34 -10.51
C HIS A 37 7.03 -4.83 -10.46
N VAL A 38 8.04 -4.11 -10.89
CA VAL A 38 8.03 -2.65 -10.99
C VAL A 38 8.14 -2.29 -12.46
N GLY A 39 7.37 -1.30 -12.90
CA GLY A 39 7.35 -0.90 -14.29
C GLY A 39 7.08 0.59 -14.48
N CYS A 40 7.46 1.08 -15.65
CA CYS A 40 7.16 2.41 -16.12
C CYS A 40 6.34 2.33 -17.43
N ALA A 41 5.80 3.48 -17.85
CA ALA A 41 5.17 3.58 -19.15
C ALA A 41 6.20 3.35 -20.27
N PRO A 42 5.80 2.73 -21.40
CA PRO A 42 6.74 2.35 -22.44
C PRO A 42 7.38 3.58 -23.10
N GLY A 43 8.67 3.46 -23.46
CA GLY A 43 9.44 4.55 -24.05
C GLY A 43 9.92 5.62 -23.06
N SER A 44 9.73 5.40 -21.75
CA SER A 44 10.30 6.24 -20.71
C SER A 44 11.39 5.48 -19.96
N GLU A 45 12.64 5.98 -19.98
CA GLU A 45 13.61 5.57 -18.97
C GLU A 45 13.32 6.35 -17.68
N PRO A 46 12.97 5.66 -16.58
CA PRO A 46 12.62 6.34 -15.35
C PRO A 46 13.89 6.90 -14.69
N ASP A 47 13.92 8.21 -14.47
CA ASP A 47 14.93 8.89 -13.64
C ASP A 47 14.42 9.19 -12.22
N SER A 48 13.15 8.87 -11.94
CA SER A 48 12.53 8.95 -10.63
C SER A 48 11.93 7.62 -10.20
N ALA A 49 12.11 7.27 -8.93
CA ALA A 49 11.43 6.15 -8.29
C ALA A 49 9.97 6.49 -7.91
N CYS A 50 9.66 7.78 -7.74
CA CYS A 50 8.35 8.21 -7.29
C CYS A 50 7.30 7.97 -8.37
N GLY A 51 6.26 7.21 -8.02
CA GLY A 51 5.13 6.98 -8.90
C GLY A 51 5.33 5.87 -9.92
N LEU A 52 6.40 5.08 -9.84
CA LEU A 52 6.52 3.89 -10.69
C LEU A 52 5.38 2.93 -10.38
N PHE A 53 4.92 2.19 -11.40
CA PHE A 53 3.93 1.15 -11.16
C PHE A 53 4.58 -0.02 -10.45
N CYS A 54 3.84 -0.60 -9.52
CA CYS A 54 4.24 -1.78 -8.79
C CYS A 54 3.09 -2.78 -8.81
N CYS A 55 3.29 -3.95 -9.38
CA CYS A 55 2.33 -5.05 -9.32
C CYS A 55 2.84 -6.06 -8.30
N SER A 56 2.01 -6.37 -7.30
CA SER A 56 2.22 -7.56 -6.48
C SER A 56 1.35 -8.69 -7.00
N THR A 57 1.88 -9.91 -6.93
CA THR A 57 1.21 -11.11 -7.41
C THR A 57 1.28 -12.18 -6.32
N TYR A 58 0.15 -12.82 -6.05
CA TYR A 58 0.08 -14.04 -5.26
C TYR A 58 -0.21 -15.23 -6.17
N MET A 59 0.62 -16.27 -6.06
CA MET A 59 0.49 -17.50 -6.83
C MET A 59 0.40 -18.72 -5.91
N GLU A 60 -0.42 -19.69 -6.28
CA GLU A 60 -0.48 -21.01 -5.65
C GLU A 60 -0.48 -22.07 -6.75
N ASN A 61 0.25 -23.17 -6.57
CA ASN A 61 0.33 -24.26 -7.55
C ASN A 61 0.66 -23.78 -8.99
N ASP A 62 1.51 -22.76 -9.10
CA ASP A 62 1.90 -22.09 -10.34
C ASP A 62 0.75 -21.41 -11.13
N GLU A 63 -0.38 -21.15 -10.46
CA GLU A 63 -1.50 -20.35 -10.96
C GLU A 63 -1.52 -18.96 -10.30
N VAL A 64 -1.92 -17.94 -11.06
CA VAL A 64 -2.11 -16.59 -10.52
C VAL A 64 -3.44 -16.54 -9.79
N ILE A 65 -3.38 -16.37 -8.47
CA ILE A 65 -4.58 -16.27 -7.64
C ILE A 65 -5.03 -14.82 -7.55
N LYS A 66 -4.08 -13.89 -7.37
CA LYS A 66 -4.38 -12.46 -7.28
C LYS A 66 -3.25 -11.61 -7.82
N GLN A 67 -3.61 -10.51 -8.47
CA GLN A 67 -2.71 -9.41 -8.77
C GLN A 67 -3.33 -8.11 -8.29
N ASP A 68 -2.51 -7.28 -7.66
CA ASP A 68 -2.90 -5.93 -7.28
C ASP A 68 -1.90 -4.91 -7.82
N LEU A 69 -2.40 -3.72 -8.16
CA LEU A 69 -1.60 -2.59 -8.62
C LEU A 69 -1.39 -1.58 -7.48
N TYR A 70 -0.18 -1.05 -7.40
CA TYR A 70 0.30 -0.05 -6.45
C TYR A 70 1.24 0.93 -7.16
N ARG A 71 1.71 1.92 -6.40
CA ARG A 71 2.88 2.71 -6.73
C ARG A 71 4.09 2.37 -5.87
N VAL A 72 5.25 2.51 -6.46
CA VAL A 72 6.48 2.77 -5.72
C VAL A 72 6.42 4.23 -5.28
N GLY A 73 6.49 4.46 -3.97
CA GLY A 73 6.46 5.81 -3.43
C GLY A 73 7.78 6.54 -3.62
N GLY A 74 8.89 5.81 -3.53
CA GLY A 74 10.23 6.31 -3.77
C GLY A 74 11.31 5.28 -3.46
N VAL A 75 12.56 5.72 -3.50
CA VAL A 75 13.76 4.99 -3.09
C VAL A 75 14.24 5.51 -1.74
N LEU A 76 14.63 4.61 -0.84
CA LEU A 76 15.23 4.99 0.43
C LEU A 76 16.63 5.56 0.20
N THR A 77 16.90 6.72 0.82
CA THR A 77 18.20 7.39 0.76
C THR A 77 18.78 7.53 2.16
N THR A 78 20.09 7.78 2.25
CA THR A 78 20.74 8.13 3.54
C THR A 78 20.15 9.39 4.15
N ALA A 79 19.63 10.30 3.33
CA ALA A 79 19.04 11.54 3.81
C ALA A 79 17.67 11.30 4.49
N ILE A 80 16.90 10.30 4.03
CA ILE A 80 15.64 9.87 4.66
C ILE A 80 15.90 8.97 5.88
N LEU A 81 16.84 8.02 5.77
CA LEU A 81 17.10 7.01 6.81
C LEU A 81 18.04 7.48 7.92
N GLY A 82 18.80 8.55 7.68
CA GLY A 82 19.97 8.90 8.48
C GLY A 82 21.06 7.82 8.45
N ASP A 83 21.98 7.89 9.42
CA ASP A 83 23.15 7.00 9.49
C ASP A 83 22.84 5.62 10.08
N LYS A 84 21.61 5.38 10.55
CA LYS A 84 21.24 4.16 11.28
C LYS A 84 21.09 2.94 10.36
N ASN A 85 20.60 3.14 9.14
CA ASN A 85 20.22 2.05 8.23
C ASN A 85 20.83 2.16 6.81
N PRO A 86 22.16 2.34 6.66
CA PRO A 86 22.78 2.61 5.36
C PRO A 86 22.62 1.46 4.35
N HIS A 87 22.44 0.22 4.83
CA HIS A 87 22.27 -0.96 4.00
C HIS A 87 20.89 -1.05 3.31
N LEU A 88 19.90 -0.25 3.75
CA LEU A 88 18.59 -0.11 3.09
C LEU A 88 18.59 0.99 2.02
N CYS A 89 19.67 1.77 1.90
CA CYS A 89 19.79 2.79 0.88
C CYS A 89 19.72 2.16 -0.53
N GLY A 90 18.97 2.80 -1.43
CA GLY A 90 18.74 2.31 -2.79
C GLY A 90 17.59 1.30 -2.92
N MET A 91 16.89 0.96 -1.84
CA MET A 91 15.73 0.08 -1.90
C MET A 91 14.47 0.87 -2.29
N LEU A 92 13.70 0.34 -3.24
CA LEU A 92 12.38 0.86 -3.58
C LEU A 92 11.40 0.55 -2.46
N MET A 93 10.54 1.51 -2.13
CA MET A 93 9.51 1.37 -1.10
C MET A 93 8.11 1.45 -1.68
N THR A 94 7.28 0.50 -1.29
CA THR A 94 5.84 0.47 -1.57
C THR A 94 5.10 -0.09 -0.34
N THR A 95 3.79 -0.22 -0.46
CA THR A 95 2.93 -0.85 0.54
C THR A 95 2.83 -2.38 0.34
N ALA A 96 2.33 -3.10 1.36
CA ALA A 96 2.29 -4.57 1.35
C ALA A 96 0.86 -5.16 1.36
N SER A 97 -0.18 -4.34 1.60
CA SER A 97 -1.53 -4.76 2.00
C SER A 97 -2.21 -5.75 1.05
N GLY A 98 -2.52 -5.36 -0.18
CA GLY A 98 -3.56 -6.09 -0.94
C GLY A 98 -3.25 -7.56 -1.25
N VAL A 99 -2.00 -7.93 -1.55
CA VAL A 99 -1.61 -9.34 -1.77
C VAL A 99 -1.44 -10.10 -0.46
N LEU A 100 -0.90 -9.46 0.58
CA LEU A 100 -0.80 -10.11 1.89
C LEU A 100 -2.18 -10.36 2.51
N GLN A 101 -3.13 -9.44 2.34
CA GLN A 101 -4.52 -9.63 2.75
C GLN A 101 -5.11 -10.93 2.18
N HIS A 102 -4.89 -11.19 0.89
CA HIS A 102 -5.41 -12.40 0.26
C HIS A 102 -4.71 -13.68 0.75
N ALA A 103 -3.40 -13.63 0.97
CA ALA A 103 -2.63 -14.77 1.47
C ALA A 103 -3.01 -15.17 2.91
N PHE A 104 -3.62 -14.24 3.67
CA PHE A 104 -3.92 -14.51 5.07
C PHE A 104 -5.41 -14.68 5.40
N GLU A 105 -6.33 -13.82 4.92
CA GLU A 105 -7.78 -13.95 5.12
C GLU A 105 -8.58 -13.18 4.04
N PRO A 106 -9.30 -13.85 3.12
CA PRO A 106 -10.06 -13.20 2.04
C PRO A 106 -11.25 -12.31 2.46
N THR A 107 -11.69 -12.35 3.73
CA THR A 107 -13.04 -11.89 4.13
C THR A 107 -13.10 -10.71 5.11
N TYR A 108 -12.00 -10.26 5.72
CA TYR A 108 -12.10 -9.47 6.97
C TYR A 108 -12.01 -7.94 6.84
N TRP A 109 -11.65 -7.40 5.68
CA TRP A 109 -11.16 -6.02 5.64
C TRP A 109 -12.22 -4.91 5.46
N VAL A 110 -13.37 -5.21 4.85
CA VAL A 110 -14.42 -4.20 4.67
C VAL A 110 -15.16 -3.88 6.00
N ALA A 111 -15.11 -4.79 6.97
CA ALA A 111 -15.76 -4.60 8.27
C ALA A 111 -14.91 -3.80 9.29
N SER A 112 -13.59 -3.68 9.08
CA SER A 112 -12.68 -3.05 10.06
C SER A 112 -12.67 -1.52 10.02
N PHE A 113 -13.33 -0.90 9.04
CA PHE A 113 -13.63 0.54 9.04
C PHE A 113 -15.04 0.83 9.61
N GLY A 114 -15.67 -0.16 10.26
CA GLY A 114 -17.02 -0.08 10.79
C GLY A 114 -17.15 0.79 12.05
N ASP A 115 -17.86 1.91 11.87
CA ASP A 115 -19.01 2.33 12.67
C ASP A 115 -18.79 2.82 14.12
N HIS A 116 -17.62 3.43 14.40
CA HIS A 116 -17.40 4.15 15.68
C HIS A 116 -17.02 5.63 15.55
N ASP A 117 -17.05 6.22 14.35
CA ASP A 117 -17.03 7.68 14.20
C ASP A 117 -18.43 8.25 14.48
N GLN A 118 -18.83 8.29 15.77
CA GLN A 118 -19.79 9.27 16.27
C GLN A 118 -19.10 10.61 16.56
N VAL A 119 -18.37 11.15 15.57
CA VAL A 119 -17.86 12.52 15.63
C VAL A 119 -18.22 13.19 14.30
N ASP A 120 -19.19 14.08 14.40
CA ASP A 120 -19.64 15.07 13.42
C ASP A 120 -20.28 14.55 12.13
N GLN A 121 -21.48 14.00 12.29
CA GLN A 121 -22.61 14.36 11.42
C GLN A 121 -23.04 15.81 11.70
N ASP A 122 -22.11 16.76 11.66
CA ASP A 122 -22.46 18.16 11.43
C ASP A 122 -22.50 18.33 9.92
N VAL A 123 -23.71 18.11 9.44
CA VAL A 123 -24.24 18.39 8.13
C VAL A 123 -23.54 19.61 7.55
N CYS A 124 -23.03 19.46 6.33
CA CYS A 124 -22.78 20.55 5.40
C CYS A 124 -24.09 21.30 5.14
N THR A 125 -24.53 22.08 6.11
CA THR A 125 -25.60 23.06 5.97
C THR A 125 -24.88 24.36 5.74
N TYR A 126 -24.88 24.82 4.49
CA TYR A 126 -24.48 26.18 4.17
C TYR A 126 -25.37 27.12 4.99
N ALA A 127 -24.78 27.74 6.02
CA ALA A 127 -25.41 28.84 6.73
C ALA A 127 -25.40 30.05 5.78
N ASP A 128 -26.53 30.25 5.10
CA ASP A 128 -26.88 31.54 4.50
C ASP A 128 -27.44 32.42 5.63
N GLU A 129 -26.56 33.15 6.29
CA GLU A 129 -26.97 34.21 7.22
C GLU A 129 -27.30 35.46 6.41
N ASN A 130 -28.59 35.80 6.31
CA ASN A 130 -29.14 37.17 6.31
C ASN A 130 -30.68 37.08 6.35
N ALA A 131 -31.31 37.34 7.49
CA ALA A 131 -31.81 38.66 7.90
C ALA A 131 -33.13 39.06 7.22
N ASP A 132 -34.22 38.86 7.97
CA ASP A 132 -35.53 39.54 8.03
C ASP A 132 -36.04 40.33 6.81
N SER A 133 -37.22 39.92 6.30
CA SER A 133 -38.37 40.84 6.17
C SER A 133 -39.65 40.09 5.76
N ASP A 134 -40.70 40.29 6.54
CA ASP A 134 -42.09 39.99 6.20
C ASP A 134 -42.52 40.64 4.88
N GLU A 135 -43.32 39.96 4.05
CA GLU A 135 -44.61 40.45 3.52
C GLU A 135 -45.24 39.45 2.52
N ASN A 136 -46.56 39.30 2.64
CA ASN A 136 -47.43 38.51 1.78
C ASN A 136 -47.40 38.99 0.33
N THR A 137 -47.35 38.06 -0.66
CA THR A 137 -48.07 38.26 -1.93
C THR A 137 -48.25 36.95 -2.69
N ASP A 138 -49.51 36.60 -2.97
CA ASP A 138 -49.92 35.60 -3.94
C ASP A 138 -49.53 36.06 -5.35
N SER A 139 -48.83 35.23 -6.12
CA SER A 139 -48.84 35.26 -7.59
C SER A 139 -48.27 33.99 -8.20
N ASP A 140 -49.11 33.35 -9.01
CA ASP A 140 -48.79 32.29 -9.94
C ASP A 140 -47.67 32.70 -10.91
N SER A 141 -46.66 31.85 -11.08
CA SER A 141 -45.84 31.80 -12.30
C SER A 141 -45.09 30.48 -12.40
N ASP A 142 -45.56 29.65 -13.33
CA ASP A 142 -44.87 28.50 -13.88
C ASP A 142 -43.64 28.96 -14.67
N SER A 143 -42.44 28.72 -14.14
CA SER A 143 -41.18 28.42 -14.85
C SER A 143 -40.02 28.71 -13.90
N ASP A 144 -39.27 27.68 -13.54
CA ASP A 144 -37.92 27.56 -14.07
C ASP A 144 -37.39 26.15 -13.83
N SER A 145 -36.65 25.68 -14.83
CA SER A 145 -36.04 24.36 -14.86
C SER A 145 -35.08 24.18 -13.69
N ASP A 146 -35.42 23.26 -12.79
CA ASP A 146 -34.47 22.60 -11.91
C ASP A 146 -33.49 21.78 -12.75
N SER A 147 -32.48 22.44 -13.32
CA SER A 147 -31.23 21.74 -13.64
C SER A 147 -30.52 21.51 -12.32
N ALA A 148 -30.96 20.48 -11.59
CA ALA A 148 -30.11 19.80 -10.63
C ALA A 148 -28.80 19.51 -11.36
N ILE A 149 -27.75 20.21 -10.98
CA ILE A 149 -26.40 19.87 -11.42
C ILE A 149 -26.15 18.53 -10.75
N ASP A 150 -26.38 17.48 -11.52
CA ASP A 150 -26.04 16.11 -11.19
C ASP A 150 -24.54 16.08 -10.89
N ILE A 151 -24.18 16.01 -9.61
CA ILE A 151 -22.80 15.84 -9.13
C ILE A 151 -22.32 14.39 -9.43
N SER A 152 -23.16 13.55 -10.03
CA SER A 152 -22.66 12.35 -10.69
C SER A 152 -21.96 12.75 -12.00
N VAL A 153 -20.77 12.21 -12.22
CA VAL A 153 -19.87 12.52 -13.36
C VAL A 153 -18.99 13.75 -13.19
N LEU A 154 -18.37 13.92 -12.02
CA LEU A 154 -16.96 14.33 -12.06
C LEU A 154 -16.15 13.10 -12.48
N PRO A 155 -15.41 13.14 -13.61
CA PRO A 155 -14.54 12.03 -13.97
C PRO A 155 -13.50 11.91 -12.86
N CYS A 156 -13.60 10.84 -12.07
CA CYS A 156 -12.47 10.37 -11.29
C CYS A 156 -11.28 10.34 -12.27
N PRO A 157 -10.12 10.95 -11.95
CA PRO A 157 -8.95 10.83 -12.80
C PRO A 157 -8.53 9.36 -12.78
N THR A 158 -9.21 8.55 -13.59
CA THR A 158 -8.88 7.19 -13.89
C THR A 158 -7.52 7.30 -14.53
N VAL A 159 -6.48 6.89 -13.82
CA VAL A 159 -5.22 6.60 -14.48
C VAL A 159 -5.57 5.45 -15.42
N GLY A 160 -5.88 5.79 -16.67
CA GLY A 160 -6.16 4.87 -17.76
C GLY A 160 -4.87 4.18 -18.14
N VAL A 161 -4.35 3.37 -17.21
CA VAL A 161 -3.24 2.47 -17.48
C VAL A 161 -3.85 1.32 -18.24
N THR A 162 -3.70 1.34 -19.55
CA THR A 162 -3.73 0.08 -20.29
C THR A 162 -2.55 -0.74 -19.77
N ALA A 163 -2.82 -1.63 -18.79
CA ALA A 163 -1.84 -2.49 -18.14
C ALA A 163 -0.95 -3.27 -19.13
N LEU A 164 -1.45 -3.44 -20.36
CA LEU A 164 -0.78 -4.06 -21.51
C LEU A 164 0.46 -3.31 -22.03
N ALA A 165 0.70 -2.07 -21.60
CA ALA A 165 1.77 -1.24 -22.14
C ALA A 165 2.98 -1.08 -21.19
N ILE A 166 2.87 -1.47 -19.91
CA ILE A 166 3.93 -1.28 -18.92
C ILE A 166 5.08 -2.25 -19.20
N ASP A 167 6.32 -1.73 -19.16
CA ASP A 167 7.53 -2.56 -19.16
C ASP A 167 7.79 -3.07 -17.74
N TRP A 168 7.27 -4.28 -17.45
CA TRP A 168 7.37 -4.90 -16.14
C TRP A 168 8.73 -5.55 -15.92
N GLN A 169 9.38 -5.16 -14.82
CA GLN A 169 10.67 -5.70 -14.41
C GLN A 169 10.55 -6.37 -13.04
N PRO A 170 11.03 -7.61 -12.88
CA PRO A 170 10.95 -8.31 -11.60
C PRO A 170 11.79 -7.62 -10.53
N ALA A 171 11.22 -7.52 -9.32
CA ALA A 171 11.87 -6.91 -8.17
C ALA A 171 12.01 -7.93 -7.03
N LYS A 172 13.19 -8.00 -6.41
CA LYS A 172 13.45 -8.89 -5.27
C LYS A 172 12.97 -8.22 -3.99
N ILE A 173 12.09 -8.88 -3.25
CA ILE A 173 11.71 -8.46 -1.90
C ILE A 173 12.94 -8.61 -0.98
N VAL A 174 13.27 -7.54 -0.27
CA VAL A 174 14.39 -7.47 0.67
C VAL A 174 13.88 -7.55 2.10
N ALA A 175 12.81 -6.79 2.38
CA ALA A 175 12.21 -6.66 3.68
C ALA A 175 10.74 -6.28 3.54
N THR A 176 9.92 -6.64 4.51
CA THR A 176 8.51 -6.26 4.59
C THR A 176 8.05 -6.42 6.03
N ASN A 177 7.43 -5.38 6.58
CA ASN A 177 7.10 -5.34 8.01
C ASN A 177 5.72 -5.91 8.31
N LEU A 178 4.80 -5.95 7.32
CA LEU A 178 3.46 -6.50 7.55
C LEU A 178 3.51 -8.01 7.89
N LEU A 179 4.54 -8.73 7.44
CA LEU A 179 4.71 -10.16 7.70
C LEU A 179 5.03 -10.52 9.16
N HIS A 180 5.57 -9.59 9.96
CA HIS A 180 5.79 -9.84 11.39
C HIS A 180 4.48 -9.98 12.16
N ALA A 181 3.44 -9.23 11.79
CA ALA A 181 2.12 -9.30 12.41
C ALA A 181 1.55 -10.72 12.33
N TRP A 182 1.72 -11.35 11.17
CA TRP A 182 0.99 -12.57 10.82
C TRP A 182 1.78 -13.86 11.08
N THR A 183 3.09 -13.77 11.28
CA THR A 183 3.96 -14.94 11.48
C THR A 183 4.32 -15.22 12.95
N ARG A 184 3.99 -14.34 13.90
CA ARG A 184 4.27 -14.57 15.34
C ARG A 184 3.09 -14.25 16.27
N GLN A 185 2.66 -15.26 17.02
CA GLN A 185 2.18 -15.09 18.39
C GLN A 185 3.43 -14.84 19.26
N GLU A 186 3.75 -13.59 19.65
CA GLU A 186 4.46 -13.23 20.91
C GLU A 186 4.90 -11.74 20.95
N THR A 187 4.05 -10.92 21.58
CA THR A 187 4.26 -9.93 22.67
C THR A 187 5.44 -8.93 22.70
N SER A 188 6.36 -8.86 21.74
CA SER A 188 7.40 -7.80 21.74
C SER A 188 7.74 -7.24 20.36
N ALA A 189 6.77 -7.21 19.46
CA ALA A 189 7.00 -6.74 18.10
C ALA A 189 7.35 -5.24 18.06
N PRO A 190 8.28 -4.81 17.18
CA PRO A 190 8.59 -3.41 16.92
C PRO A 190 7.33 -2.64 16.46
N ALA A 191 7.42 -1.31 16.44
CA ALA A 191 6.34 -0.44 15.98
C ALA A 191 5.81 -0.94 14.62
N MET A 192 4.61 -1.49 14.63
CA MET A 192 4.02 -2.14 13.48
C MET A 192 3.70 -1.10 12.42
N CYS A 193 4.29 -1.26 11.24
CA CYS A 193 4.08 -0.35 10.13
C CYS A 193 3.99 -1.13 8.81
N GLU A 194 3.34 -0.53 7.82
CA GLU A 194 3.11 -1.19 6.53
C GLU A 194 4.09 -0.69 5.47
N TYR A 195 5.04 -1.55 5.09
CA TYR A 195 5.89 -1.35 3.92
C TYR A 195 6.40 -2.67 3.34
N THR A 196 6.80 -2.60 2.07
CA THR A 196 7.63 -3.59 1.39
C THR A 196 8.81 -2.88 0.74
N LEU A 197 10.02 -3.37 1.00
CA LEU A 197 11.26 -2.92 0.41
C LEU A 197 11.72 -3.89 -0.66
N MET A 198 12.10 -3.36 -1.81
CA MET A 198 12.44 -4.13 -2.98
C MET A 198 13.71 -3.64 -3.64
N LYS A 199 14.45 -4.57 -4.23
CA LYS A 199 15.58 -4.27 -5.09
C LYS A 199 15.23 -4.64 -6.55
N PRO A 200 15.12 -3.67 -7.47
CA PRO A 200 14.91 -3.99 -8.89
C PRO A 200 16.14 -4.69 -9.47
N ARG A 201 15.93 -5.59 -10.45
CA ARG A 201 17.06 -6.32 -11.08
C ARG A 201 17.96 -5.42 -11.94
N SER A 202 17.37 -4.48 -12.67
CA SER A 202 18.05 -3.79 -13.77
C SER A 202 17.46 -2.40 -14.03
N TRP A 203 17.68 -1.46 -13.12
CA TRP A 203 17.27 -0.06 -13.28
C TRP A 203 18.45 0.86 -13.02
N PRO A 204 18.53 2.04 -13.67
CA PRO A 204 19.53 3.04 -13.36
C PRO A 204 19.41 3.50 -11.90
N GLN A 205 20.37 4.28 -11.43
CA GLN A 205 20.28 4.89 -10.12
C GLN A 205 19.09 5.85 -10.11
N LEU A 206 17.98 5.42 -9.51
CA LEU A 206 16.78 6.22 -9.36
C LEU A 206 16.94 7.22 -8.22
N GLU A 207 16.28 8.35 -8.37
CA GLU A 207 16.17 9.38 -7.33
C GLU A 207 14.70 9.62 -6.98
N ASN A 208 14.43 10.39 -5.93
CA ASN A 208 13.06 10.76 -5.56
C ASN A 208 12.67 12.10 -6.19
N LYS A 209 12.60 12.15 -7.52
CA LYS A 209 12.37 13.39 -8.27
C LYS A 209 10.90 13.64 -8.56
N PHE A 210 10.49 14.89 -8.43
CA PHE A 210 9.17 15.37 -8.84
C PHE A 210 9.23 16.85 -9.24
N THR A 211 8.16 17.38 -9.83
CA THR A 211 8.07 18.78 -10.29
C THR A 211 6.76 19.37 -9.80
N PHE A 212 6.82 20.55 -9.16
CA PHE A 212 5.60 21.27 -8.80
C PHE A 212 4.93 21.84 -10.07
N PRO A 213 3.59 21.77 -10.16
CA PRO A 213 2.86 22.46 -11.21
C PRO A 213 3.22 23.95 -11.27
N GLY A 214 3.54 24.46 -12.45
CA GLY A 214 3.89 25.87 -12.65
C GLY A 214 5.32 26.26 -12.27
N ALA A 215 6.13 25.36 -11.70
CA ALA A 215 7.58 25.55 -11.64
C ALA A 215 8.15 25.51 -13.06
N SER A 216 9.24 26.24 -13.33
CA SER A 216 9.89 26.40 -14.64
C SER A 216 10.57 25.13 -15.20
N GLY A 217 9.99 23.94 -14.93
CA GLY A 217 10.58 22.64 -15.22
C GLY A 217 11.67 22.22 -14.23
N GLN A 218 11.90 23.00 -13.16
CA GLN A 218 12.89 22.65 -12.15
C GLN A 218 12.39 21.46 -11.30
N SER A 219 13.05 20.32 -11.47
CA SER A 219 12.80 19.13 -10.66
C SER A 219 13.29 19.36 -9.24
N GLN A 220 12.46 18.96 -8.28
CA GLN A 220 12.75 18.86 -6.86
C GLN A 220 13.10 17.41 -6.52
N THR A 221 13.80 17.23 -5.40
CA THR A 221 14.16 15.89 -4.88
C THR A 221 13.63 15.74 -3.45
N ILE A 222 13.06 14.58 -3.14
CA ILE A 222 12.68 14.22 -1.77
C ILE A 222 13.91 13.67 -1.05
N ASP A 223 14.50 14.51 -0.19
CA ASP A 223 15.78 14.27 0.49
C ASP A 223 15.70 14.40 2.01
N SER A 224 14.49 14.52 2.55
CA SER A 224 14.25 14.59 3.99
C SER A 224 12.90 13.95 4.31
N TYR A 225 12.59 13.79 5.59
CA TYR A 225 11.26 13.41 6.03
C TYR A 225 10.75 14.37 7.10
N CYS A 226 9.43 14.47 7.21
CA CYS A 226 8.74 15.26 8.22
C CYS A 226 8.41 14.37 9.41
N ALA A 227 8.86 14.74 10.60
CA ALA A 227 8.57 14.02 11.84
C ALA A 227 7.11 14.21 12.27
N ASP A 228 6.57 13.32 13.12
CA ASP A 228 5.15 13.34 13.49
C ASP A 228 4.76 14.62 14.25
N ASP A 229 5.69 15.20 15.02
CA ASP A 229 5.50 16.46 15.75
C ASP A 229 5.49 17.69 14.84
N GLU A 230 6.14 17.62 13.68
CA GLU A 230 6.11 18.65 12.63
C GLU A 230 4.93 18.47 11.67
N LEU A 231 4.35 17.27 11.62
CA LEU A 231 3.28 16.90 10.70
C LEU A 231 1.91 17.42 11.18
N THR A 232 1.72 18.73 11.11
CA THR A 232 0.47 19.41 11.46
C THR A 232 -0.61 19.29 10.38
N ALA A 233 -1.88 19.49 10.74
CA ALA A 233 -2.98 19.57 9.76
C ALA A 233 -2.69 20.69 8.73
N GLY A 234 -2.98 20.44 7.46
CA GLY A 234 -2.54 21.36 6.41
C GLY A 234 -2.39 20.73 5.03
N PRO A 235 -2.09 21.55 4.02
CA PRO A 235 -1.88 21.06 2.66
C PRO A 235 -0.69 20.09 2.57
N LEU A 236 -0.86 19.09 1.70
CA LEU A 236 0.11 18.09 1.28
C LEU A 236 -0.01 17.88 -0.24
N SER A 237 0.98 17.20 -0.82
CA SER A 237 0.91 16.75 -2.20
C SER A 237 1.21 15.26 -2.29
N ILE A 238 0.38 14.52 -3.01
CA ILE A 238 0.64 13.10 -3.32
C ILE A 238 1.45 13.05 -4.61
N VAL A 239 2.61 12.41 -4.56
CA VAL A 239 3.49 12.26 -5.72
C VAL A 239 3.06 11.04 -6.53
N MET A 240 2.42 11.27 -7.68
CA MET A 240 1.89 10.20 -8.53
C MET A 240 2.86 9.77 -9.62
N ASP A 241 3.68 10.70 -10.08
CA ASP A 241 4.85 10.50 -10.95
C ASP A 241 5.73 11.77 -10.87
N ARG A 242 6.75 11.86 -11.74
CA ARG A 242 7.67 13.00 -11.81
C ARG A 242 6.97 14.35 -12.06
N SER A 243 5.88 14.37 -12.80
CA SER A 243 5.23 15.57 -13.32
C SER A 243 3.83 15.79 -12.75
N THR A 244 3.30 14.79 -12.04
CA THR A 244 1.94 14.76 -11.54
C THR A 244 1.93 14.73 -10.02
N LEU A 245 1.41 15.81 -9.43
CA LEU A 245 1.08 15.90 -8.01
C LEU A 245 -0.43 16.01 -7.85
N LEU A 246 -1.00 15.28 -6.88
CA LEU A 246 -2.38 15.48 -6.47
C LEU A 246 -2.43 16.31 -5.20
N GLY A 247 -3.35 17.27 -5.15
CA GLY A 247 -3.63 18.03 -3.93
C GLY A 247 -4.22 17.11 -2.86
N ALA A 248 -3.73 17.26 -1.63
CA ALA A 248 -4.31 16.61 -0.46
C ALA A 248 -4.24 17.56 0.74
N TYR A 249 -5.07 17.30 1.74
CA TYR A 249 -5.04 18.03 2.99
C TYR A 249 -5.02 17.05 4.17
N LEU A 250 -4.04 17.17 5.04
CA LEU A 250 -3.96 16.36 6.24
C LEU A 250 -5.00 16.79 7.26
N VAL A 251 -5.87 15.86 7.65
CA VAL A 251 -6.86 16.08 8.70
C VAL A 251 -6.18 15.96 10.07
N SER A 252 -6.66 16.74 11.04
CA SER A 252 -6.17 16.64 12.42
C SER A 252 -6.52 15.27 13.04
N GLY A 253 -5.67 14.78 13.92
CA GLY A 253 -5.87 13.53 14.64
C GLY A 253 -5.20 12.30 14.01
N GLU A 254 -5.20 11.23 14.80
CA GLU A 254 -4.73 9.90 14.46
C GLU A 254 -5.89 8.92 14.59
N ILE A 255 -5.94 7.94 13.69
CA ILE A 255 -6.91 6.85 13.71
C ILE A 255 -6.16 5.57 14.04
N SER A 256 -6.74 4.74 14.90
CA SER A 256 -6.21 3.41 15.20
C SER A 256 -6.77 2.39 14.23
N TRP A 257 -5.89 1.72 13.52
CA TRP A 257 -6.22 0.71 12.52
C TRP A 257 -5.96 -0.68 13.07
N ASN A 258 -7.03 -1.43 13.34
CA ASN A 258 -6.93 -2.77 13.89
C ASN A 258 -6.66 -3.77 12.76
N LEU A 259 -5.51 -4.43 12.83
CA LEU A 259 -5.18 -5.55 11.97
C LEU A 259 -5.84 -6.85 12.51
N PRO A 260 -6.10 -7.85 11.64
CA PRO A 260 -6.64 -9.16 12.04
C PRO A 260 -5.83 -9.87 13.13
N THR A 261 -4.56 -9.51 13.28
CA THR A 261 -3.63 -10.03 14.29
C THR A 261 -3.82 -9.38 15.67
N ASN A 262 -4.95 -8.69 15.89
CA ASN A 262 -5.25 -7.90 17.09
C ASN A 262 -4.17 -6.87 17.41
N THR A 263 -3.50 -6.38 16.37
CA THR A 263 -2.44 -5.37 16.47
C THR A 263 -2.94 -4.08 15.89
N THR A 264 -2.55 -2.95 16.47
CA THR A 264 -3.00 -1.64 16.01
C THR A 264 -1.87 -0.89 15.32
N ILE A 265 -2.16 -0.33 14.15
CA ILE A 265 -1.30 0.61 13.45
C ILE A 265 -1.95 1.98 13.56
N ARG A 266 -1.17 3.02 13.84
CA ARG A 266 -1.67 4.40 13.81
C ARG A 266 -1.62 4.88 12.37
N ILE A 267 -2.72 5.43 11.88
CA ILE A 267 -2.82 6.00 10.54
C ILE A 267 -3.41 7.40 10.64
N ARG A 268 -3.27 8.20 9.59
CA ARG A 268 -3.88 9.53 9.50
C ARG A 268 -4.75 9.65 8.27
N LYS A 269 -5.81 10.45 8.37
CA LYS A 269 -6.73 10.70 7.26
C LYS A 269 -6.27 11.92 6.46
N ILE A 270 -6.34 11.82 5.14
CA ILE A 270 -6.20 12.95 4.23
C ILE A 270 -7.52 13.19 3.50
N GLY A 271 -7.88 14.47 3.34
CA GLY A 271 -8.92 14.93 2.44
C GLY A 271 -8.36 15.21 1.05
N LEU A 272 -9.22 15.05 0.04
CA LEU A 272 -8.88 15.17 -1.38
C LEU A 272 -9.98 15.96 -2.10
N ASP A 273 -9.69 16.41 -3.31
CA ASP A 273 -10.71 17.03 -4.18
C ASP A 273 -11.58 15.97 -4.88
N ALA A 274 -11.04 14.76 -5.07
CA ALA A 274 -11.72 13.63 -5.68
C ALA A 274 -11.23 12.30 -5.09
N PRO A 275 -12.02 11.22 -5.15
CA PRO A 275 -11.58 9.88 -4.75
C PRO A 275 -10.33 9.45 -5.50
N LEU A 276 -9.42 8.73 -4.80
CA LEU A 276 -8.23 8.17 -5.44
C LEU A 276 -8.59 6.98 -6.33
N ALA A 277 -8.03 6.97 -7.54
CA ALA A 277 -8.09 5.83 -8.44
C ALA A 277 -7.39 4.59 -7.84
N TYR A 278 -7.75 3.41 -8.37
CA TYR A 278 -7.02 2.18 -8.08
C TYR A 278 -5.55 2.30 -8.50
N GLY A 279 -4.65 1.63 -7.77
CA GLY A 279 -3.21 1.71 -8.03
C GLY A 279 -2.51 2.96 -7.51
N THR A 280 -3.14 3.75 -6.64
CA THR A 280 -2.55 4.93 -5.97
C THR A 280 -1.91 4.60 -4.63
N THR A 281 -2.27 3.47 -4.02
CA THR A 281 -1.67 3.01 -2.77
C THR A 281 -0.17 2.78 -2.95
N GLY A 282 0.63 3.16 -1.96
CA GLY A 282 2.10 3.17 -2.04
C GLY A 282 2.69 4.50 -2.49
N SER A 283 1.90 5.43 -3.03
CA SER A 283 2.37 6.78 -3.34
C SER A 283 2.82 7.52 -2.09
N TRP A 284 3.92 8.27 -2.19
CA TRP A 284 4.40 9.14 -1.11
C TRP A 284 3.65 10.47 -1.10
N LEU A 285 3.52 11.02 0.10
CA LEU A 285 3.06 12.36 0.38
C LEU A 285 4.25 13.24 0.73
N VAL A 286 4.19 14.48 0.28
CA VAL A 286 5.21 15.49 0.57
C VAL A 286 4.61 16.79 1.08
N ARG A 287 5.39 17.50 1.89
CA ARG A 287 5.20 18.92 2.23
C ARG A 287 6.49 19.65 1.84
N GLY A 288 6.42 20.49 0.81
CA GLY A 288 7.64 20.97 0.16
C GLY A 288 8.41 19.78 -0.44
N THR A 289 9.65 19.56 0.01
CA THR A 289 10.49 18.42 -0.40
C THR A 289 10.61 17.32 0.65
N ALA A 290 9.92 17.44 1.80
CA ALA A 290 9.99 16.46 2.87
C ALA A 290 8.97 15.34 2.66
N PHE A 291 9.40 14.08 2.78
CA PHE A 291 8.55 12.90 2.83
C PHE A 291 7.70 12.90 4.12
N CYS A 292 6.38 12.96 3.99
CA CYS A 292 5.45 13.02 5.13
C CYS A 292 4.80 11.67 5.47
N GLY A 293 4.70 10.77 4.50
CA GLY A 293 4.04 9.48 4.68
C GLY A 293 3.65 8.82 3.37
N MET A 294 3.01 7.66 3.45
CA MET A 294 2.64 6.85 2.31
C MET A 294 1.16 6.49 2.36
N VAL A 295 0.47 6.56 1.22
CA VAL A 295 -0.93 6.11 1.11
C VAL A 295 -0.99 4.61 1.33
N VAL A 296 -1.79 4.16 2.30
CA VAL A 296 -1.98 2.73 2.64
C VAL A 296 -3.39 2.23 2.35
N ALA A 297 -4.38 3.11 2.38
CA ALA A 297 -5.75 2.77 2.00
C ALA A 297 -6.45 3.97 1.34
N ARG A 298 -7.40 3.67 0.45
CA ARG A 298 -8.26 4.64 -0.22
C ARG A 298 -9.71 4.39 0.15
N SER A 299 -10.53 5.44 0.20
CA SER A 299 -11.99 5.27 0.17
C SER A 299 -12.46 5.39 -1.30
N PRO A 300 -13.03 4.34 -1.90
CA PRO A 300 -13.46 4.39 -3.31
C PRO A 300 -14.57 5.41 -3.57
N GLU A 301 -15.43 5.65 -2.59
CA GLU A 301 -16.64 6.46 -2.72
C GLU A 301 -16.49 7.85 -2.09
N CYS A 302 -15.50 8.04 -1.22
CA CYS A 302 -15.27 9.30 -0.54
C CYS A 302 -13.95 9.93 -1.01
N PRO A 303 -13.88 11.26 -1.13
CA PRO A 303 -12.65 11.98 -1.46
C PRO A 303 -11.71 12.03 -0.24
N SER A 304 -11.30 10.86 0.23
CA SER A 304 -10.40 10.69 1.37
C SER A 304 -9.57 9.42 1.24
N ALA A 305 -8.41 9.43 1.89
CA ALA A 305 -7.52 8.28 1.97
C ALA A 305 -6.84 8.25 3.33
N TYR A 306 -6.12 7.17 3.59
CA TYR A 306 -5.39 6.96 4.83
C TYR A 306 -3.91 6.77 4.55
N ILE A 307 -3.10 7.36 5.41
CA ILE A 307 -1.65 7.35 5.32
C ILE A 307 -1.05 6.75 6.57
N ILE A 308 0.09 6.10 6.40
CA ILE A 308 1.04 5.87 7.48
C ILE A 308 2.13 6.94 7.41
N THR A 309 2.57 7.47 8.55
CA THR A 309 3.51 8.60 8.55
C THR A 309 4.94 8.15 8.22
N ALA A 310 5.74 9.09 7.72
CA ALA A 310 7.14 8.82 7.41
C ALA A 310 7.92 8.36 8.64
N GLU A 311 7.72 9.03 9.77
CA GLU A 311 8.42 8.68 11.02
C GLU A 311 8.04 7.28 11.52
N GLN A 312 6.76 6.89 11.44
CA GLN A 312 6.31 5.53 11.78
C GLN A 312 6.97 4.47 10.90
N ILE A 313 7.03 4.72 9.58
CA ILE A 313 7.72 3.83 8.63
C ILE A 313 9.19 3.67 9.01
N ILE A 314 9.90 4.80 9.21
CA ILE A 314 11.35 4.82 9.47
C ILE A 314 11.67 4.17 10.82
N LYS A 315 10.88 4.44 11.87
CA LYS A 315 11.02 3.77 13.17
C LYS A 315 10.77 2.26 13.06
N GLY A 316 9.82 1.84 12.23
CA GLY A 316 9.57 0.43 11.94
C GLY A 316 10.64 -0.25 11.08
N MET A 317 11.67 0.48 10.63
CA MET A 317 12.87 -0.09 10.01
C MET A 317 14.02 -0.29 10.98
N ASP A 318 13.89 0.10 12.26
CA ASP A 318 14.96 -0.10 13.25
C ASP A 318 15.17 -1.61 13.51
N MET A 319 16.43 -2.03 13.39
CA MET A 319 16.87 -3.26 12.71
C MET A 319 16.92 -4.54 13.56
N SER A 320 16.25 -4.62 14.72
CA SER A 320 16.29 -5.86 15.52
C SER A 320 15.60 -7.05 14.84
N ASP A 321 14.69 -6.80 13.89
CA ASP A 321 13.74 -7.83 13.42
C ASP A 321 13.66 -8.04 11.91
N LEU A 322 14.41 -7.29 11.09
CA LEU A 322 14.46 -7.54 9.64
C LEU A 322 15.29 -8.78 9.33
N ARG A 323 14.67 -9.97 9.46
CA ARG A 323 15.26 -11.20 8.93
C ARG A 323 15.32 -11.08 7.41
N SER A 324 16.48 -11.37 6.86
CA SER A 324 16.62 -11.63 5.43
C SER A 324 15.56 -12.65 5.02
N VAL A 325 14.69 -12.24 4.13
CA VAL A 325 13.63 -13.07 3.59
C VAL A 325 14.27 -14.28 2.89
N GLY A 326 14.21 -15.44 3.54
CA GLY A 326 14.70 -16.74 3.04
C GLY A 326 15.96 -17.27 3.72
N VAL A 327 15.82 -17.88 4.91
CA VAL A 327 16.69 -18.97 5.39
C VAL A 327 15.83 -19.98 6.17
N GLU A 328 15.78 -21.19 5.60
CA GLU A 328 15.47 -22.50 6.19
C GLU A 328 14.06 -22.78 6.76
N CYS A 329 13.26 -23.49 5.96
CA CYS A 329 12.56 -24.64 6.52
C CYS A 329 13.46 -25.86 6.27
N SER A 330 14.27 -26.22 7.27
CA SER A 330 15.06 -27.44 7.26
C SER A 330 14.11 -28.62 7.03
N ARG A 331 14.29 -29.36 5.93
CA ARG A 331 13.84 -30.75 5.87
C ARG A 331 14.58 -31.50 6.97
N LYS A 332 13.93 -31.68 8.11
CA LYS A 332 14.30 -32.71 9.07
C LYS A 332 13.17 -33.72 9.15
N ASP A 333 13.60 -34.96 8.91
CA ASP A 333 13.02 -36.22 9.38
C ASP A 333 11.73 -36.71 8.71
N GLU A 334 11.93 -37.48 7.63
CA GLU A 334 11.30 -38.81 7.51
C GLU A 334 12.32 -39.77 6.84
N SER A 335 13.34 -40.13 7.60
CA SER A 335 14.18 -41.31 7.33
C SER A 335 14.49 -42.02 8.64
N ALA A 336 13.48 -42.62 9.27
CA ALA A 336 13.64 -43.56 10.38
C ALA A 336 12.37 -44.36 10.69
N GLU A 337 11.98 -45.30 9.82
CA GLU A 337 11.30 -46.52 10.26
C GLU A 337 11.83 -47.71 9.47
N MET A 338 13.00 -48.20 9.88
CA MET A 338 13.40 -49.56 9.63
C MET A 338 14.17 -50.03 10.87
N THR A 339 13.80 -51.19 11.40
CA THR A 339 14.36 -51.89 12.58
C THR A 339 14.11 -51.18 13.92
N THR A 340 13.42 -51.75 14.92
CA THR A 340 13.63 -53.09 15.50
C THR A 340 12.46 -53.41 16.44
N ALA A 341 11.84 -54.59 16.32
CA ALA A 341 10.98 -55.14 17.35
C ALA A 341 11.45 -56.54 17.74
N MET A 342 11.89 -56.63 18.99
CA MET A 342 11.90 -57.80 19.87
C MET A 342 12.94 -58.90 19.62
N GLY A 343 14.07 -58.74 20.31
CA GLY A 343 14.76 -59.89 20.91
C GLY A 343 13.98 -60.41 22.12
N VAL A 344 13.95 -61.74 22.26
CA VAL A 344 13.85 -62.40 23.56
C VAL A 344 14.96 -63.44 23.58
N GLU A 345 15.89 -63.23 24.51
CA GLU A 345 16.97 -64.12 24.88
C GLU A 345 16.44 -65.48 25.37
N ARG A 346 17.18 -66.56 25.11
CA ARG A 346 17.66 -67.41 26.22
C ARG A 346 18.81 -68.30 25.81
N ASN A 347 19.64 -68.49 26.82
CA ASN A 347 21.03 -68.87 26.84
C ASN A 347 21.11 -70.20 27.60
N GLU A 348 21.51 -71.28 26.94
CA GLU A 348 22.04 -72.52 27.52
C GLU A 348 22.90 -73.12 26.39
N GLY A 349 24.12 -73.62 26.53
CA GLY A 349 24.85 -74.10 27.67
C GLY A 349 25.90 -75.06 27.10
N SER A 350 27.12 -74.93 27.59
CA SER A 350 28.37 -75.60 27.20
C SER A 350 28.36 -77.13 27.10
N SER A 351 29.27 -77.64 26.25
CA SER A 351 30.05 -78.90 26.34
C SER A 351 29.43 -80.24 25.92
N GLY A 352 30.21 -81.01 25.13
CA GLY A 352 30.15 -82.48 25.06
C GLY A 352 29.81 -83.03 23.70
#